data_AF-A0A6I5NRQ5-F1
#
_entry.id   AF-A0A6I5NRQ5-F1
#
_cell.length_a   1.000
_cell.length_b   1.000
_cell.length_c   1.000
_cell.angle_alpha   90.00
_cell.angle_beta   90.00
_cell.angle_gamma   90.00
#
_symmetry.space_group_name_H-M   'P 1'
#
loop_
_entity.id
_entity.type
_entity.pdbx_description
1 polymer ?
#
loop_
_entity_poly.entity_id
_entity_poly.type
_entity_poly.pdbx_seq_one_letter_code
_entity_poly.pdbx_strand_id
1 'polypeptide(L)'
;MMHPDEVNKRFPRGKKVCGIVCQHRHFGLFVEIPGTDILGLVDTTGYKSTDSYPEIGSEIEVTILQFRDSENPLKRHFRLGVNSAIFSTDI
;
A
#
# COMPACT_ATOMS: atom_id res chain seq x y z
N MET A 1 12.55 -5.79 15.40
CA MET A 1 12.72 -5.16 14.07
C MET A 1 12.98 -6.28 13.07
N MET A 2 12.12 -6.46 12.08
CA MET A 2 12.18 -7.58 11.14
C MET A 2 13.34 -7.39 10.14
N HIS A 3 14.10 -8.46 9.85
CA HIS A 3 15.15 -8.40 8.84
C HIS A 3 14.54 -8.35 7.41
N PRO A 4 15.14 -7.62 6.45
CA PRO A 4 14.62 -7.48 5.09
C PRO A 4 14.36 -8.82 4.38
N ASP A 5 15.19 -9.83 4.66
CA ASP A 5 15.08 -11.17 4.09
C ASP A 5 13.82 -11.91 4.52
N GLU A 6 13.33 -11.65 5.74
CA GLU A 6 12.08 -12.25 6.24
C GLU A 6 10.85 -11.54 5.68
N VAL A 7 10.96 -10.23 5.45
CA VAL A 7 9.90 -9.41 4.85
C VAL A 7 9.57 -9.93 3.45
N ASN A 8 10.59 -10.13 2.60
CA ASN A 8 10.38 -10.62 1.24
C ASN A 8 9.81 -12.06 1.20
N LYS A 9 10.11 -12.89 2.22
CA LYS A 9 9.52 -14.24 2.34
C LYS A 9 8.05 -14.21 2.74
N ARG A 10 7.67 -13.33 3.69
CA ARG A 10 6.29 -13.23 4.17
C ARG A 10 5.40 -12.42 3.23
N PHE A 11 5.96 -11.44 2.53
CA PHE A 11 5.28 -10.53 1.62
C PHE A 11 5.98 -10.53 0.25
N PRO A 12 5.96 -11.66 -0.48
CA PRO A 12 6.52 -11.71 -1.82
C PRO A 12 5.71 -10.84 -2.78
N ARG A 13 6.37 -10.37 -3.84
CA ARG A 13 5.72 -9.66 -4.95
C ARG A 13 4.58 -10.50 -5.52
N GLY A 14 3.45 -9.86 -5.78
CA GLY A 14 2.22 -10.49 -6.28
C GLY A 14 1.31 -11.03 -5.19
N LYS A 15 1.75 -11.06 -3.92
CA LYS A 15 0.88 -11.46 -2.81
C LYS A 15 -0.20 -10.41 -2.58
N LYS A 16 -1.45 -10.87 -2.51
CA LYS A 16 -2.60 -10.07 -2.09
C LYS A 16 -2.69 -10.04 -0.57
N VAL A 17 -2.95 -8.88 0.00
CA VAL A 17 -3.15 -8.66 1.43
C VAL A 17 -4.32 -7.68 1.61
N CYS A 18 -5.13 -7.89 2.64
CA CYS A 18 -6.10 -6.90 3.07
C CYS A 18 -5.41 -5.98 4.06
N GLY A 19 -5.36 -4.69 3.76
CA GLY A 19 -4.80 -3.68 4.64
C GLY A 19 -5.83 -2.60 4.99
N ILE A 20 -5.52 -1.78 5.99
CA ILE A 20 -6.42 -0.73 6.46
C ILE A 20 -5.86 0.63 6.06
N VAL A 21 -6.68 1.46 5.42
CA VAL A 21 -6.27 2.80 5.03
C VAL A 21 -6.10 3.67 6.27
N CYS A 22 -4.93 4.24 6.49
CA CYS A 22 -4.65 5.04 7.69
C CYS A 22 -4.46 6.53 7.38
N GLN A 23 -3.96 6.86 6.19
CA GLN A 23 -3.68 8.26 5.84
C GLN A 23 -3.74 8.50 4.33
N HIS A 24 -4.33 9.64 3.95
CA HIS A 24 -4.36 10.10 2.57
C HIS A 24 -3.29 11.18 2.35
N ARG A 25 -2.60 11.12 1.21
CA ARG A 25 -1.70 12.18 0.73
C ARG A 25 -2.01 12.47 -0.74
N HIS A 26 -1.62 13.65 -1.19
CA HIS A 26 -1.79 14.05 -2.60
C HIS A 26 -1.07 13.13 -3.58
N PHE A 27 0.00 12.46 -3.15
CA PHE A 27 0.77 11.53 -3.97
C PHE A 27 0.39 10.05 -3.77
N GLY A 28 -0.48 9.72 -2.81
CA GLY A 28 -0.81 8.32 -2.53
C GLY A 28 -1.58 8.07 -1.25
N LEU A 29 -2.02 6.83 -1.09
CA LEU A 29 -2.73 6.34 0.09
C LEU A 29 -1.82 5.45 0.91
N PHE A 30 -1.77 5.69 2.21
CA PHE A 30 -1.05 4.86 3.17
C PHE A 30 -1.99 3.80 3.73
N VAL A 31 -1.53 2.56 3.70
CA VAL A 31 -2.27 1.38 4.11
C VAL A 31 -1.42 0.59 5.10
N GLU A 32 -1.99 0.31 6.28
CA GLU A 32 -1.39 -0.57 7.27
C GLU A 32 -1.54 -2.03 6.84
N ILE A 33 -0.43 -2.77 6.86
CA ILE A 33 -0.40 -4.18 6.49
C ILE A 33 -0.36 -5.02 7.77
N PRO A 34 -1.38 -5.86 8.04
CA PRO A 34 -1.39 -6.68 9.23
C PRO A 34 -0.22 -7.68 9.23
N GLY A 35 0.45 -7.80 10.37
CA GLY A 35 1.59 -8.70 10.56
C GLY A 35 2.96 -8.09 10.27
N THR A 36 3.03 -6.77 10.06
CA THR A 36 4.28 -6.00 9.94
C THR A 36 4.06 -4.54 10.39
N ASP A 37 5.12 -3.91 10.89
CA ASP A 37 5.12 -2.47 11.25
C ASP A 37 5.41 -1.56 10.03
N ILE A 38 5.48 -2.13 8.82
CA ILE A 38 5.82 -1.43 7.59
C ILE A 38 4.53 -0.97 6.90
N LEU A 39 4.44 0.32 6.63
CA LEU A 39 3.32 0.90 5.88
C LEU A 39 3.43 0.59 4.39
N GLY A 40 2.30 0.39 3.75
CA GLY A 40 2.18 0.33 2.30
C GLY A 40 1.77 1.67 1.72
N LEU A 41 2.31 2.01 0.55
CA LEU A 41 1.98 3.17 -0.25
C LEU A 41 1.35 2.71 -1.56
N VAL A 42 0.09 3.09 -1.76
CA VAL A 42 -0.59 3.03 -3.06
C VAL A 42 -0.29 4.33 -3.78
N ASP A 43 0.34 4.22 -4.95
CA ASP A 43 0.60 5.39 -5.80
C ASP A 43 -0.71 5.82 -6.45
N THR A 44 -1.15 7.05 -6.16
CA THR A 44 -2.36 7.59 -6.78
C THR A 44 -2.06 8.68 -7.81
N THR A 45 -0.79 8.86 -8.18
CA THR A 45 -0.39 9.86 -9.18
C THR A 45 -0.91 9.44 -10.57
N GLY A 46 -2.09 9.96 -10.94
CA GLY A 46 -2.76 9.66 -12.21
C GLY A 46 -4.26 9.43 -12.09
N TYR A 47 -4.78 9.21 -10.88
CA TYR A 47 -6.23 9.19 -10.67
C TYR A 47 -6.76 10.64 -10.60
N LYS A 48 -7.84 10.90 -11.34
CA LYS A 48 -8.37 12.27 -11.54
C LYS A 48 -9.15 12.81 -10.34
N SER A 49 -9.75 11.92 -9.54
CA SER A 49 -10.62 12.32 -8.44
C SER A 49 -10.29 11.56 -7.16
N THR A 50 -10.18 12.30 -6.05
CA THR A 50 -10.04 11.76 -4.69
C THR A 50 -11.33 11.15 -4.16
N ASP A 51 -12.48 11.41 -4.82
CA ASP A 51 -13.80 10.92 -4.40
C ASP A 51 -13.92 9.39 -4.46
N SER A 52 -13.10 8.74 -5.30
CA SER A 52 -13.02 7.28 -5.40
C SER A 52 -12.02 6.68 -4.40
N TYR A 53 -11.44 7.48 -3.49
CA TYR A 53 -10.51 6.96 -2.50
C TYR A 53 -11.29 6.27 -1.38
N PRO A 54 -10.85 5.09 -0.94
CA PRO A 54 -11.41 4.44 0.25
C PRO A 54 -11.28 5.36 1.46
N GLU A 55 -12.23 5.27 2.40
CA GLU A 55 -12.19 6.07 3.63
C GLU A 55 -11.06 5.62 4.56
N ILE A 56 -10.53 6.56 5.35
CA ILE A 56 -9.59 6.23 6.42
C ILE A 56 -10.28 5.31 7.43
N GLY A 57 -9.65 4.19 7.74
CA GLY A 57 -10.18 3.11 8.57
C GLY A 57 -10.84 1.98 7.78
N SER A 58 -11.02 2.13 6.47
CA SER A 58 -11.59 1.08 5.62
C SER A 58 -10.56 0.02 5.25
N GLU A 59 -11.03 -1.23 5.13
CA GLU A 59 -10.25 -2.33 4.60
C GLU A 59 -10.20 -2.29 3.06
N ILE A 60 -9.01 -2.48 2.50
CA ILE A 60 -8.76 -2.54 1.06
C ILE A 60 -7.88 -3.74 0.71
N GLU A 61 -8.25 -4.48 -0.34
CA GLU A 61 -7.39 -5.52 -0.92
C GLU A 61 -6.31 -4.86 -1.79
N VAL A 62 -5.07 -5.07 -1.42
CA VAL A 62 -3.88 -4.56 -2.12
C VAL A 62 -2.94 -5.68 -2.48
N THR A 63 -2.18 -5.50 -3.55
CA THR A 63 -1.16 -6.45 -4.01
C THR A 63 0.23 -5.89 -3.75
N ILE A 64 1.11 -6.67 -3.13
CA ILE A 64 2.50 -6.28 -2.89
C ILE A 64 3.23 -6.23 -4.24
N LEU A 65 3.72 -5.05 -4.64
CA LEU A 65 4.48 -4.89 -5.89
C LEU A 65 5.98 -4.93 -5.63
N GLN A 66 6.43 -4.23 -4.59
CA GLN A 66 7.83 -4.10 -4.24
C GLN A 66 7.99 -3.67 -2.78
N PHE A 67 8.99 -4.19 -2.09
CA PHE A 67 9.42 -3.64 -0.81
C PHE A 67 10.54 -2.62 -1.03
N ARG A 68 10.36 -1.39 -0.54
CA ARG A 68 11.40 -0.36 -0.52
C ARG A 68 12.13 -0.44 0.81
N ASP A 69 13.26 -1.15 0.81
CA ASP A 69 14.16 -1.14 1.94
C ASP A 69 15.00 0.14 1.95
N SER A 70 15.24 0.69 3.14
CA SER A 70 16.01 1.90 3.36
C SER A 70 16.70 1.81 4.71
N GLU A 71 17.90 2.38 4.84
CA GLU A 71 18.60 2.48 6.12
C GLU A 71 17.78 3.28 7.14
N ASN A 72 16.98 4.25 6.68
CA ASN A 72 16.05 4.97 7.54
C ASN A 72 14.76 4.16 7.73
N PRO A 73 14.44 3.73 8.96
CA PRO A 73 13.23 2.95 9.25
C PRO A 73 11.95 3.65 8.81
N LEU A 74 11.90 4.99 8.91
CA LEU A 74 10.74 5.80 8.53
C LEU A 74 10.50 5.87 7.02
N LYS A 75 11.52 5.51 6.22
CA LYS A 75 11.42 5.47 4.75
C LYS A 75 11.08 4.08 4.22
N ARG A 76 11.07 3.05 5.06
CA ARG A 76 10.72 1.69 4.67
C ARG A 76 9.23 1.59 4.42
N HIS A 77 8.85 1.21 3.21
CA HIS A 77 7.44 1.04 2.85
C HIS A 77 7.26 0.00 1.75
N PHE A 78 6.08 -0.60 1.67
CA PHE A 78 5.70 -1.39 0.50
C PHE A 78 5.14 -0.48 -0.59
N ARG A 79 5.47 -0.76 -1.84
CA ARG A 79 4.71 -0.30 -2.98
C ARG A 79 3.56 -1.27 -3.19
N LEU A 80 2.36 -0.74 -3.12
CA LEU A 80 1.12 -1.49 -3.26
C LEU A 80 0.47 -1.20 -4.60
N GLY A 81 -0.09 -2.24 -5.20
CA GLY A 81 -0.98 -2.15 -6.34
C GLY A 81 -2.40 -2.34 -5.89
N VAL A 82 -3.30 -1.55 -6.46
CA VAL A 82 -4.75 -1.65 -6.26
C VAL A 82 -5.38 -2.17 -7.54
N ASN A 83 -6.46 -2.93 -7.41
CA ASN A 83 -7.22 -3.32 -8.60
C ASN A 83 -7.91 -2.07 -9.17
N SER A 84 -7.76 -1.85 -10.48
CA SER A 84 -8.38 -0.72 -11.18
C SER A 84 -9.91 -0.69 -11.02
N ALA A 85 -10.55 -1.80 -10.65
CA ALA A 85 -11.97 -1.83 -10.33
C ALA A 85 -12.36 -1.01 -9.09
N ILE A 86 -11.43 -0.78 -8.15
CA ILE A 86 -11.68 0.04 -6.94
C ILE A 86 -11.65 1.53 -7.30
N PHE A 87 -10.78 1.91 -8.22
CA PHE A 87 -10.64 3.28 -8.71
C PHE A 87 -11.34 3.36 -10.05
N SER A 88 -12.67 3.50 -10.04
CA SER A 88 -13.47 3.68 -11.27
C SER A 88 -12.82 4.79 -12.10
N THR A 89 -12.14 4.37 -13.17
CA THR A 89 -11.69 5.27 -14.21
C THR A 89 -12.87 5.31 -15.16
N ASP A 90 -13.85 6.16 -14.85
CA ASP A 90 -14.87 6.50 -15.84
C ASP A 90 -14.13 7.14 -17.02
N ILE A 91 -14.10 6.38 -18.12
CA ILE A 91 -13.43 6.66 -19.40
C ILE A 91 -14.03 7.91 -20.04
#